data_AF-A0A8J8G225-F1
#
_entry.id   AF-A0A8J8G225-F1
#
_cell.length_a   1.000
_cell.length_b   1.000
_cell.length_c   1.000
_cell.angle_alpha   90.00
_cell.angle_beta   90.00
_cell.angle_gamma   90.00
#
_symmetry.space_group_name_H-M   'P 1'
#
loop_
_entity.id
_entity.type
_entity.pdbx_description
1 polymer ?
#
loop_
_entity_poly.entity_id
_entity_poly.type
_entity_poly.pdbx_seq_one_letter_code
_entity_poly.pdbx_strand_id
1 'polypeptide(L)'
;MAGFLNFSKAKEEFVEDSTEEYLSISEADTKSDADDKVLDVKTFVLDDYDSIRDILDVIRGGKTMCLIDIHLLRNKDPDELRRAVDKIKKTVEAVSGELVGFHDSWIMAAPMNVHIHKGRQ
;
A
#
# COMPACT_ATOMS: atom_id res chain seq x y z
N MET A 1 67.40 -19.82 47.87
CA MET A 1 66.82 -20.54 46.72
C MET A 1 65.32 -20.29 46.75
N ALA A 2 64.86 -19.31 45.95
CA ALA A 2 63.47 -18.88 45.92
C ALA A 2 62.65 -19.82 45.03
N GLY A 3 61.46 -20.15 45.49
CA GLY A 3 60.52 -21.07 44.86
C GLY A 3 59.64 -20.43 43.79
N PHE A 4 59.13 -21.33 42.96
CA PHE A 4 57.76 -21.44 42.44
C PHE A 4 57.12 -20.31 41.62
N LEU A 5 56.48 -20.77 40.54
CA LEU A 5 55.85 -20.08 39.42
C LEU A 5 54.88 -18.96 39.82
N ASN A 6 54.92 -17.86 39.06
CA ASN A 6 53.92 -16.80 39.09
C ASN A 6 53.21 -16.75 37.73
N PHE A 7 51.90 -17.01 37.75
CA PHE A 7 50.99 -16.97 36.60
C PHE A 7 49.90 -15.91 36.86
N SER A 8 49.40 -15.31 35.78
CA SER A 8 48.43 -14.20 35.73
C SER A 8 49.03 -12.82 36.05
N LYS A 9 48.73 -11.74 35.33
CA LYS A 9 47.41 -11.35 34.85
C LYS A 9 47.58 -10.32 33.72
N ALA A 10 47.17 -10.67 32.50
CA ALA A 10 46.95 -9.71 31.43
C ALA A 10 45.79 -8.81 31.86
N LYS A 11 46.03 -7.50 31.89
CA LYS A 11 45.02 -6.50 32.19
C LYS A 11 44.44 -6.05 30.85
N GLU A 12 43.38 -6.73 30.43
CA GLU A 12 42.51 -6.30 29.34
C GLU A 12 41.92 -4.92 29.66
N GLU A 13 42.05 -4.00 28.70
CA GLU A 13 41.25 -2.78 28.64
C GLU A 13 39.79 -3.18 28.40
N PHE A 14 38.92 -2.92 29.38
CA PHE A 14 37.47 -2.94 29.17
C PHE A 14 37.11 -1.72 28.32
N VAL A 15 37.00 -1.94 27.00
CA VAL A 15 36.21 -1.08 26.14
C VAL A 15 34.76 -1.47 26.37
N GLU A 16 34.07 -0.71 27.20
CA GLU A 16 32.63 -0.83 27.42
C GLU A 16 31.92 -0.19 26.21
N ASP A 17 31.92 -0.91 25.09
CA ASP A 17 31.11 -0.58 23.92
C ASP A 17 29.87 -1.49 23.93
N SER A 18 28.88 -1.08 24.71
CA SER A 18 27.54 -1.65 24.64
C SER A 18 26.52 -0.53 24.86
N THR A 19 26.49 0.44 23.95
CA THR A 19 25.24 1.16 23.68
C THR A 19 24.30 0.20 22.98
N GLU A 20 23.70 -0.72 23.74
CA GLU A 20 22.50 -1.43 23.30
C GLU A 20 21.39 -0.38 23.15
N GLU A 21 21.19 0.07 21.92
CA GLU A 21 20.07 0.92 21.54
C GLU A 21 18.79 0.08 21.63
N TYR A 22 18.14 0.13 22.79
CA TYR A 22 16.83 -0.49 22.98
C TYR A 22 15.79 0.25 22.14
N LEU A 23 15.33 -0.39 21.06
CA LEU A 23 14.14 0.03 20.34
C LEU A 23 12.91 -0.23 21.21
N SER A 24 12.31 0.85 21.73
CA SER A 24 11.01 0.78 22.41
C SER A 24 9.93 0.43 21.39
N ILE A 25 9.46 -0.83 21.43
CA ILE A 25 8.28 -1.25 20.66
C ILE A 25 7.08 -0.51 21.24
N SER A 26 6.47 0.34 20.44
CA SER A 26 5.27 1.08 20.82
C SER A 26 4.05 0.16 20.67
N GLU A 27 2.97 0.41 21.40
CA GLU A 27 1.70 -0.35 21.22
C GLU A 27 1.15 -0.25 19.77
N ALA A 28 1.65 0.70 18.97
CA ALA A 28 1.35 0.79 17.54
C ALA A 28 1.96 -0.36 16.71
N ASP A 29 3.03 -0.98 17.18
CA ASP A 29 3.69 -2.12 16.54
C ASP A 29 2.98 -3.46 16.85
N THR A 30 1.99 -3.44 17.77
CA THR A 30 1.12 -4.58 18.11
C THR A 30 -0.25 -4.52 17.42
N LYS A 31 -0.41 -3.72 16.36
CA LYS A 31 -1.55 -3.87 15.46
C LYS A 31 -1.40 -5.21 14.74
N SER A 32 -2.12 -6.19 15.24
CA SER A 32 -2.15 -7.58 14.79
C SER A 32 -2.15 -7.69 13.26
N ASP A 33 -1.32 -8.60 12.74
CA ASP A 33 -1.26 -9.07 11.34
C ASP A 33 -2.61 -9.56 10.75
N ALA A 34 -3.70 -9.49 11.53
CA ALA A 34 -5.04 -9.89 11.15
C ALA A 34 -5.78 -8.83 10.32
N ASP A 35 -5.53 -7.53 10.54
CA ASP A 35 -6.18 -6.45 9.76
C ASP A 35 -5.66 -6.38 8.31
N ASP A 36 -4.44 -6.87 8.05
CA ASP A 36 -3.82 -6.82 6.71
C ASP A 36 -4.38 -7.83 5.71
N LYS A 37 -5.26 -8.75 6.15
CA LYS A 37 -5.89 -9.75 5.26
C LYS A 37 -7.24 -9.33 4.68
N VAL A 38 -7.89 -8.34 5.26
CA VAL A 38 -9.23 -7.92 4.81
C VAL A 38 -9.05 -6.81 3.77
N LEU A 39 -9.38 -7.13 2.52
CA LEU A 39 -9.42 -6.17 1.43
C LEU A 39 -10.80 -5.52 1.38
N ASP A 40 -10.88 -4.24 1.69
CA ASP A 40 -12.10 -3.47 1.51
C ASP A 40 -12.39 -3.27 0.02
N VAL A 41 -13.63 -3.53 -0.39
CA VAL A 41 -14.10 -3.29 -1.76
C VAL A 41 -15.18 -2.23 -1.71
N LYS A 42 -14.98 -1.13 -2.45
CA LYS A 42 -15.94 -0.03 -2.54
C LYS A 42 -16.40 0.16 -3.98
N THR A 43 -17.71 0.25 -4.15
CA THR A 43 -18.35 0.51 -5.45
C THR A 43 -18.66 1.98 -5.61
N PHE A 44 -18.44 2.50 -6.80
CA PHE A 44 -18.74 3.88 -7.19
C PHE A 44 -19.48 3.89 -8.52
N VAL A 45 -20.31 4.90 -8.69
CA VAL A 45 -20.95 5.21 -9.97
C VAL A 45 -20.44 6.58 -10.39
N LEU A 46 -19.84 6.65 -11.58
CA LEU A 46 -19.34 7.88 -12.16
C LEU A 46 -20.44 8.48 -13.03
N ASP A 47 -21.23 9.37 -12.43
CA ASP A 47 -22.32 10.11 -13.04
C ASP A 47 -21.90 11.51 -13.52
N ASP A 48 -20.95 12.12 -12.81
CA ASP A 48 -20.40 13.45 -13.09
C ASP A 48 -18.91 13.52 -12.77
N TYR A 49 -18.24 14.54 -13.30
CA TYR A 49 -16.79 14.70 -13.09
C TYR A 49 -16.42 15.01 -11.64
N ASP A 50 -17.30 15.67 -10.87
CA ASP A 50 -17.03 15.97 -9.46
C ASP A 50 -16.94 14.70 -8.59
N SER A 51 -17.72 13.67 -8.92
CA SER A 51 -17.74 12.36 -8.24
C SER A 51 -16.38 11.64 -8.30
N ILE A 52 -15.47 12.07 -9.18
CA ILE A 52 -14.10 11.54 -9.25
C ILE A 52 -13.31 11.79 -7.95
N ARG A 53 -13.61 12.86 -7.23
CA ARG A 53 -12.83 13.27 -6.05
C ARG A 53 -12.84 12.17 -4.98
N ASP A 54 -14.01 11.65 -4.68
CA ASP A 54 -14.20 10.59 -3.70
C ASP A 54 -13.48 9.30 -4.09
N ILE A 55 -13.51 8.96 -5.40
CA ILE A 55 -12.79 7.82 -5.95
C ILE A 55 -11.28 7.99 -5.77
N LEU A 56 -10.75 9.18 -6.10
CA LEU A 56 -9.33 9.46 -5.99
C LEU A 56 -8.84 9.42 -4.55
N ASP A 57 -9.65 9.92 -3.60
CA ASP A 57 -9.30 9.90 -2.19
C ASP A 57 -9.22 8.49 -1.63
N VAL A 58 -10.12 7.60 -2.07
CA VAL A 58 -10.05 6.17 -1.69
C VAL A 58 -8.85 5.48 -2.33
N ILE A 59 -8.55 5.72 -3.61
CA ILE A 59 -7.38 5.13 -4.29
C ILE A 59 -6.07 5.57 -3.61
N ARG A 60 -5.95 6.86 -3.24
CA ARG A 60 -4.78 7.37 -2.50
C ARG A 60 -4.57 6.69 -1.16
N GLY A 61 -5.64 6.18 -0.54
CA GLY A 61 -5.57 5.41 0.70
C GLY A 61 -4.82 4.08 0.53
N GLY A 62 -4.72 3.53 -0.69
CA GLY A 62 -3.89 2.36 -1.01
C GLY A 62 -4.32 1.03 -0.40
N LYS A 63 -5.45 0.97 0.31
CA LYS A 63 -5.96 -0.23 1.01
C LYS A 63 -7.25 -0.81 0.43
N THR A 64 -7.95 -0.03 -0.39
CA THR A 64 -9.30 -0.34 -0.86
C THR A 64 -9.31 -0.59 -2.36
N MET A 65 -9.96 -1.67 -2.80
CA MET A 65 -10.27 -1.92 -4.20
C MET A 65 -11.51 -1.12 -4.61
N CYS A 66 -11.43 -0.42 -5.74
CA CYS A 66 -12.55 0.36 -6.26
C CYS A 66 -13.14 -0.29 -7.51
N LEU A 67 -14.44 -0.54 -7.48
CA LEU A 67 -15.25 -0.93 -8.64
C LEU A 67 -16.03 0.30 -9.10
N ILE A 68 -15.81 0.76 -10.32
CA ILE A 68 -16.34 2.02 -10.80
C ILE A 68 -17.17 1.76 -12.06
N ASP A 69 -18.45 2.06 -11.96
CA ASP A 69 -19.35 2.06 -13.09
C ASP A 69 -19.25 3.39 -13.84
N ILE A 70 -18.94 3.32 -15.14
CA ILE A 70 -18.73 4.48 -16.01
C ILE A 70 -19.86 4.69 -17.01
N HIS A 71 -20.94 3.88 -17.00
CA HIS A 71 -21.97 3.94 -18.04
C HIS A 71 -22.65 5.32 -18.17
N LEU A 72 -22.93 5.98 -17.05
CA LEU A 72 -23.61 7.29 -17.04
C LEU A 72 -22.75 8.37 -17.68
N LEU A 73 -21.52 8.56 -17.18
CA LEU A 73 -20.61 9.56 -17.74
C LEU A 73 -20.24 9.23 -19.19
N ARG A 74 -20.05 7.95 -19.52
CA ARG A 74 -19.77 7.49 -20.90
C ARG A 74 -20.85 7.92 -21.89
N ASN A 75 -22.12 7.80 -21.51
CA ASN A 75 -23.25 8.14 -22.38
C ASN A 75 -23.51 9.65 -22.42
N LYS A 76 -23.12 10.38 -21.37
CA LYS A 76 -23.29 11.84 -21.24
C LYS A 76 -22.18 12.60 -21.99
N ASP A 77 -20.92 12.31 -21.69
CA ASP A 77 -19.75 12.98 -22.26
C ASP A 77 -18.52 12.03 -22.30
N PRO A 78 -18.22 11.43 -23.47
CA PRO A 78 -17.06 10.56 -23.64
C PRO A 78 -15.70 11.26 -23.47
N ASP A 79 -15.61 12.56 -23.75
CA ASP A 79 -14.36 13.32 -23.62
C ASP A 79 -14.06 13.61 -22.15
N GLU A 80 -15.09 13.92 -21.37
CA GLU A 80 -15.00 14.06 -19.91
C GLU A 80 -14.65 12.73 -19.24
N LEU A 81 -15.26 11.62 -19.67
CA LEU A 81 -14.89 10.29 -19.21
C LEU A 81 -13.41 10.00 -19.47
N ARG A 82 -12.88 10.31 -20.66
CA ARG A 82 -11.46 10.07 -20.97
C ARG A 82 -10.55 10.80 -19.98
N ARG A 83 -10.85 12.06 -19.67
CA ARG A 83 -10.10 12.85 -18.69
C ARG A 83 -10.21 12.26 -17.28
N ALA A 84 -11.39 11.78 -16.91
CA ALA A 84 -11.61 11.13 -15.61
C ALA A 84 -10.79 9.85 -15.48
N VAL A 85 -10.84 8.97 -16.49
CA VAL A 85 -10.06 7.73 -16.53
C VAL A 85 -8.57 8.00 -16.52
N ASP A 86 -8.07 9.00 -17.26
CA ASP A 86 -6.66 9.39 -17.25
C ASP A 86 -6.19 9.85 -15.86
N LYS A 87 -7.04 10.56 -15.11
CA LYS A 87 -6.73 11.02 -13.76
C LYS A 87 -6.73 9.88 -12.75
N ILE A 88 -7.68 8.95 -12.86
CA ILE A 88 -7.71 7.72 -12.07
C ILE A 88 -6.45 6.91 -12.35
N LYS A 89 -6.12 6.68 -13.63
CA LYS A 89 -4.93 5.94 -14.05
C LYS A 89 -3.64 6.50 -13.45
N LYS A 90 -3.41 7.81 -13.58
CA LYS A 90 -2.22 8.48 -12.98
C LYS A 90 -2.16 8.31 -11.47
N THR A 91 -3.30 8.28 -10.80
CA THR A 91 -3.37 8.12 -9.33
C THR A 91 -3.12 6.68 -8.93
N VAL A 92 -3.66 5.71 -9.67
CA VAL A 92 -3.39 4.28 -9.49
C VAL A 92 -1.90 3.98 -9.72
N GLU A 93 -1.30 4.52 -10.78
CA GLU A 93 0.14 4.40 -11.05
C GLU A 93 0.98 5.01 -9.90
N ALA A 94 0.56 6.15 -9.35
CA ALA A 94 1.26 6.78 -8.23
C ALA A 94 1.24 5.94 -6.94
N VAL A 95 0.19 5.14 -6.72
CA VAL A 95 0.11 4.20 -5.58
C VAL A 95 0.62 2.79 -5.93
N SER A 96 1.24 2.62 -7.11
CA SER A 96 1.70 1.31 -7.61
C SER A 96 0.61 0.23 -7.67
N GLY A 97 -0.63 0.66 -7.96
CA GLY A 97 -1.77 -0.24 -8.16
C GLY A 97 -1.95 -0.67 -9.61
N GLU A 98 -3.01 -1.40 -9.89
CA GLU A 98 -3.39 -1.86 -11.23
C GLU A 98 -4.78 -1.34 -11.63
N LEU A 99 -4.93 -0.84 -12.86
CA LEU A 99 -6.22 -0.40 -13.41
C LEU A 99 -6.62 -1.33 -14.56
N VAL A 100 -7.80 -1.94 -14.46
CA VAL A 100 -8.33 -2.85 -15.48
C VAL A 100 -9.76 -2.48 -15.81
N GLY A 101 -10.04 -2.28 -17.10
CA GLY A 101 -11.41 -2.27 -17.61
C GLY A 101 -11.91 -3.71 -17.78
N PHE A 102 -13.11 -3.99 -17.27
CA PHE A 102 -13.80 -5.24 -17.55
C PHE A 102 -15.19 -4.91 -18.08
N HIS A 103 -15.54 -5.46 -19.24
CA HIS A 103 -16.73 -5.04 -20.00
C HIS A 103 -16.66 -3.58 -20.51
N ASP A 104 -17.71 -3.11 -21.17
CA ASP A 104 -17.74 -1.78 -21.80
C ASP A 104 -18.02 -0.63 -20.83
N SER A 105 -18.48 -0.94 -19.61
CA SER A 105 -19.05 0.03 -18.67
C SER A 105 -18.43 -0.02 -17.27
N TRP A 106 -17.46 -0.90 -17.01
CA TRP A 106 -16.86 -1.02 -15.69
C TRP A 106 -15.34 -0.93 -15.74
N ILE A 107 -14.80 -0.24 -14.75
CA ILE A 107 -13.36 -0.19 -14.49
C ILE A 107 -13.11 -0.58 -13.03
N MET A 108 -12.01 -1.29 -12.81
CA MET A 108 -11.55 -1.73 -11.50
C MET A 108 -10.18 -1.13 -11.23
N ALA A 109 -10.04 -0.45 -10.10
CA ALA A 109 -8.76 0.00 -9.58
C ALA A 109 -8.38 -0.87 -8.37
N ALA A 110 -7.28 -1.60 -8.52
CA ALA A 110 -6.72 -2.45 -7.50
C ALA A 110 -5.53 -1.76 -6.80
N PRO A 111 -5.43 -1.87 -5.46
CA PRO A 111 -4.24 -1.46 -4.71
C PRO A 111 -3.05 -2.40 -4.98
N MET A 112 -1.85 -2.03 -4.50
CA MET A 112 -0.59 -2.73 -4.78
C MET A 112 -0.57 -4.21 -4.34
N ASN A 113 -1.36 -4.58 -3.34
CA ASN A 113 -1.43 -5.93 -2.78
C ASN A 113 -2.39 -6.84 -3.55
N VAL A 114 -2.94 -6.40 -4.68
CA VAL A 114 -3.87 -7.15 -5.51
C VAL A 114 -3.39 -7.20 -6.95
N HIS A 115 -3.27 -8.41 -7.49
CA HIS A 115 -2.94 -8.65 -8.89
C HIS A 115 -4.17 -9.13 -9.66
N ILE A 116 -4.42 -8.52 -10.83
CA ILE A 116 -5.58 -8.86 -11.64
C ILE A 116 -5.16 -9.81 -12.76
N HIS A 117 -5.54 -11.08 -12.64
CA HIS A 117 -5.35 -12.05 -13.72
C HIS A 117 -6.49 -11.98 -14.73
N LYS A 118 -6.19 -11.58 -15.96
CA LYS A 118 -7.16 -11.60 -17.06
C LYS A 118 -7.42 -13.05 -17.48
N GLY A 119 -8.66 -13.51 -17.31
CA GLY A 119 -9.13 -14.78 -17.84
C GLY A 119 -9.24 -14.78 -19.36
N ARG A 120 -9.52 -15.95 -19.95
CA ARG A 120 -9.79 -16.08 -21.38
C ARG A 120 -11.15 -15.44 -21.68
N GLN A 121 -11.17 -14.33 -22.43
CA GLN A 121 -12.38 -13.65 -22.93
C GLN A 121 -12.71 -14.13 -24.35
#